data_AF-A0A957FPR7-F1
#
_entry.id   AF-A0A957FPR7-F1
#
_cell.length_a   1.000
_cell.length_b   1.000
_cell.length_c   1.000
_cell.angle_alpha   90.00
_cell.angle_beta   90.00
_cell.angle_gamma   90.00
#
_symmetry.space_group_name_H-M   'P 1'
#
loop_
_entity.id
_entity.type
_entity.pdbx_description
1 polymer ?
#
loop_
_entity_poly.entity_id
_entity_poly.type
_entity_poly.pdbx_seq_one_letter_code
_entity_poly.pdbx_strand_id
1 'polypeptide(L)' 'MTEQNMKEFRQPVPVPQQLPDGTSAVRILYIDENVALSQLFQRKLTNFGYQIDLAHTGEQGLRLAL' A
#
# COMPACT_ATOMS: atom_id res chain seq x y z
N MET A 1 -6.24 -29.83 -9.21
CA MET A 1 -5.57 -28.51 -9.14
C MET A 1 -4.30 -28.70 -8.32
N THR A 2 -3.15 -28.70 -8.97
CA THR A 2 -1.86 -29.10 -8.39
C THR A 2 -1.26 -28.00 -7.49
N GLU A 3 -0.66 -28.40 -6.37
CA GLU A 3 -0.09 -27.55 -5.30
C GLU A 3 1.06 -26.61 -5.71
N GLN A 4 1.41 -26.60 -6.99
CA GLN A 4 2.67 -26.06 -7.50
C GLN A 4 2.65 -24.53 -7.75
N ASN A 5 1.48 -23.90 -7.76
CA ASN A 5 1.32 -22.45 -7.99
C ASN A 5 1.44 -21.59 -6.71
N MET A 6 1.63 -22.18 -5.53
CA MET A 6 1.57 -21.43 -4.26
C MET A 6 2.93 -20.89 -3.76
N LYS A 7 4.02 -21.13 -4.50
CA LYS A 7 5.39 -20.76 -4.09
C LYS A 7 5.92 -19.43 -4.65
N GLU A 8 5.23 -18.78 -5.60
CA GLU A 8 5.82 -17.65 -6.35
C GLU A 8 5.61 -16.25 -5.76
N PHE A 9 4.79 -16.07 -4.71
CA PHE A 9 4.45 -14.73 -4.17
C PHE A 9 5.06 -14.43 -2.81
N ARG A 10 6.36 -14.68 -2.63
CA ARG A 10 7.12 -14.11 -1.50
C ARG A 10 8.32 -13.34 -1.98
N GLN A 11 8.11 -12.37 -2.86
CA GLN A 11 9.02 -11.24 -2.86
C GLN A 11 8.80 -10.50 -1.53
N PRO A 12 9.85 -10.25 -0.72
CA PRO A 12 9.68 -9.39 0.44
C PRO A 12 9.11 -8.06 -0.06
N VAL A 13 8.00 -7.62 0.53
CA VAL A 13 7.48 -6.28 0.28
C VAL A 13 8.67 -5.35 0.50
N PRO A 14 9.08 -4.55 -0.50
CA PRO A 14 10.26 -3.72 -0.38
C PRO A 14 10.00 -2.71 0.73
N VAL A 15 10.43 -3.01 1.95
CA VAL A 15 10.44 -2.04 3.06
C VAL A 15 11.10 -0.80 2.49
N PRO A 16 10.53 0.42 2.68
CA PRO A 16 11.17 1.62 2.21
C PRO A 16 12.61 1.66 2.73
N GLN A 17 13.56 1.27 1.88
CA GLN A 17 14.96 1.55 2.11
C GLN A 17 15.01 3.06 2.09
N GLN A 18 15.52 3.67 3.17
CA GLN A 18 15.65 5.12 3.26
C GLN A 18 16.11 5.66 1.91
N LEU A 19 15.34 6.58 1.33
CA LEU A 19 15.70 7.15 0.04
C LEU A 19 17.10 7.79 0.17
N PRO A 20 17.96 7.72 -0.87
CA PRO A 20 19.36 8.17 -0.80
C PRO A 20 19.55 9.63 -0.35
N ASP A 21 18.48 10.43 -0.41
CA ASP A 21 18.44 11.84 -0.04
C ASP A 21 17.95 12.09 1.40
N GLY A 22 17.64 11.04 2.16
CA GLY A 22 17.12 11.16 3.54
C GLY A 22 15.63 11.52 3.62
N THR A 23 14.91 11.50 2.50
CA THR A 23 13.49 11.89 2.47
C THR A 23 12.60 10.79 3.09
N SER A 24 11.69 11.24 3.95
CA SER A 24 10.91 10.42 4.87
C SER A 24 9.73 9.70 4.20
N ALA A 25 9.72 8.37 4.31
CA ALA A 25 8.61 7.44 4.06
C ALA A 25 7.95 7.52 2.66
N VAL A 26 8.00 6.39 1.93
CA VAL A 26 7.24 6.22 0.69
C VAL A 26 5.74 6.41 0.99
N ARG A 27 5.11 7.35 0.29
CA ARG A 27 3.67 7.61 0.36
C ARG A 27 2.92 6.83 -0.71
N ILE A 28 1.83 6.16 -0.33
CA ILE A 28 0.98 5.33 -1.19
C ILE A 28 -0.45 5.85 -1.13
N LEU A 29 -1.08 6.02 -2.28
CA LEU A 29 -2.52 6.22 -2.40
C LEU A 29 -3.19 4.85 -2.61
N TYR A 30 -4.05 4.45 -1.68
CA TYR A 30 -4.79 3.20 -1.75
C TYR A 30 -6.27 3.47 -2.06
N ILE A 31 -6.75 2.91 -3.17
CA ILE A 31 -8.13 3.11 -3.66
C ILE A 31 -8.91 1.80 -3.53
N ASP A 32 -9.90 1.79 -2.64
CA ASP A 32 -10.80 0.64 -2.43
C ASP A 32 -12.13 1.12 -1.84
N GLU A 33 -13.24 0.73 -2.47
CA GLU A 33 -14.60 1.06 -2.05
C GLU A 33 -15.01 0.38 -0.73
N ASN A 34 -14.31 -0.69 -0.34
CA ASN A 34 -14.52 -1.36 0.93
C ASN A 34 -13.79 -0.63 2.08
N VAL A 35 -14.56 0.09 2.89
CA VAL A 35 -14.05 0.87 4.03
C VAL A 35 -13.33 0.00 5.07
N ALA A 36 -13.83 -1.19 5.38
CA ALA A 36 -13.20 -2.04 6.39
C ALA A 36 -11.84 -2.59 5.91
N LEU A 37 -11.76 -2.94 4.62
CA LEU A 37 -10.54 -3.47 4.01
C LEU A 37 -9.46 -2.38 3.87
N SER A 38 -9.85 -1.19 3.40
CA SER A 38 -8.96 -0.04 3.28
C SER A 38 -8.36 0.39 4.63
N GLN A 39 -9.15 0.39 5.71
CA GLN A 39 -8.65 0.65 7.07
C GLN A 39 -7.67 -0.43 7.55
N LEU A 40 -7.94 -1.72 7.26
CA LEU A 40 -7.02 -2.81 7.58
C LEU A 40 -5.67 -2.63 6.86
N PHE A 41 -5.69 -2.27 5.57
CA PHE A 41 -4.48 -2.05 4.79
C PHE A 41 -3.72 -0.81 5.23
N GLN A 42 -4.40 0.30 5.52
CA GLN A 42 -3.77 1.50 6.08
C GLN A 42 -2.97 1.16 7.33
N ARG A 43 -3.58 0.43 8.29
CA ARG A 43 -2.89 0.01 9.53
C ARG A 43 -1.70 -0.89 9.24
N LYS A 44 -1.87 -1.91 8.38
CA LYS A 44 -0.78 -2.85 8.06
C LYS A 44 0.39 -2.16 7.39
N LEU A 45 0.14 -1.33 6.38
CA LEU A 45 1.18 -0.65 5.63
C LEU A 45 1.84 0.48 6.44
N THR A 46 1.07 1.19 7.25
CA THR A 46 1.65 2.16 8.20
C THR A 46 2.60 1.47 9.18
N ASN A 47 2.24 0.29 9.70
CA ASN A 47 3.14 -0.52 10.54
C ASN A 47 4.41 -0.99 9.81
N PHE A 48 4.40 -1.04 8.47
CA PHE A 48 5.57 -1.32 7.64
C PHE A 48 6.36 -0.06 7.26
N GLY A 49 5.98 1.12 7.77
CA GLY A 49 6.70 2.38 7.58
C GLY A 49 6.27 3.21 6.37
N TYR A 50 5.15 2.87 5.72
CA TYR A 50 4.59 3.66 4.63
C TYR A 50 3.67 4.77 5.16
N GLN A 51 3.56 5.86 4.41
CA GLN A 51 2.48 6.84 4.58
C GLN A 51 1.32 6.47 3.64
N ILE A 52 0.10 6.34 4.14
CA ILE A 52 -1.03 5.86 3.35
C ILE A 52 -2.15 6.90 3.32
N ASP A 53 -2.47 7.37 2.11
CA ASP A 53 -3.69 8.13 1.83
C ASP A 53 -4.77 7.17 1.32
N LEU A 54 -6.01 7.33 1.80
CA LEU A 54 -7.15 6.49 1.42
C LEU A 54 -8.09 7.23 0.50
N ALA A 55 -8.59 6.53 -0.51
CA ALA A 55 -9.74 6.93 -1.31
C ALA A 55 -10.71 5.77 -1.46
N HIS A 56 -12.01 6.07 -1.43
CA HIS A 56 -13.07 5.07 -1.59
C HIS A 56 -13.74 5.13 -2.96
N THR A 57 -13.36 6.09 -3.80
CA THR A 57 -13.77 6.18 -5.20
C THR A 57 -12.63 6.66 -6.08
N GLY A 58 -12.77 6.48 -7.40
CA GLY A 58 -11.80 6.99 -8.36
C GLY A 58 -11.67 8.52 -8.32
N GLU A 59 -12.77 9.26 -8.18
CA GLU A 59 -12.72 10.73 -8.11
C GLU A 59 -12.05 11.23 -6.83
N GLN A 60 -12.26 10.54 -5.71
CA GLN A 60 -11.52 10.83 -4.48
C GLN A 60 -10.02 10.60 -4.67
N GLY A 61 -9.65 9.46 -5.28
CA GLY A 61 -8.25 9.14 -5.58
C GLY A 61 -7.61 10.16 -6.50
N LEU A 62 -8.30 10.56 -7.57
CA LEU A 62 -7.81 11.56 -8.51
C LEU A 62 -7.56 12.92 -7.84
N ARG A 63 -8.43 13.34 -6.92
CA ARG A 63 -8.22 14.59 -6.14
C ARG A 63 -7.03 14.55 -5.19
N LEU A 64 -6.64 13.36 -4.73
CA LEU A 64 -5.48 13.19 -3.85
C LEU A 64 -4.16 13.08 -4.61
N ALA A 65 -4.22 12.77 -5.92
CA ALA A 65 -3.06 12.57 -6.77
C ALA A 65 -2.63 13.81 -7.59
N LEU A 66 -3.48 14.83 -7.66
CA LEU A 66 -3.28 16.08 -8.39
C LEU A 66 -2.99 17.24 -7.41
#